data_AF-A0A3Q9S7N0-F1
#
_entry.id   AF-A0A3Q9S7N0-F1
#
_cell.length_a   1.000
_cell.length_b   1.000
_cell.length_c   1.000
_cell.angle_alpha   90.00
_cell.angle_beta   90.00
_cell.angle_gamma   90.00
#
_symmetry.space_group_name_H-M   'P 1'
#
loop_
_entity.id
_entity.type
_entity.pdbx_description
1 polymer ?
#
loop_
_entity_poly.entity_id
_entity_poly.type
_entity_poly.pdbx_seq_one_letter_code
_entity_poly.pdbx_strand_id
1 'polypeptide(L)'
;MIRRLKNKLFATLCITTLTLGAAAAPSAFNSVHAASAAQTKTVYVDVEKNVLGQAPILQPVKVTLSDTNTIADATKQAVGDGNVNIVSSQYGSYITGFKDATDNQDAFKDYLFTNNLKKLTKGIVFRKDLPHQPIVTDVNYLSEKECDGISGWMFTVNNELNHDSTYYNGSTALDNVPDGAVIRWEFTAAMGADMGLNSAYLPTQVTSDGYYNWATTKLVDPFFTRADKTTLIAKMANHANKTDTAYTNALTQLETLQAKQKNVDAAAGAL
;
A
#
# COMPACT_ATOMS: atom_id res chain seq x y z
N MET A 1 25.54 -82.14 6.22
CA MET A 1 26.07 -80.88 5.61
C MET A 1 26.38 -79.93 6.76
N ILE A 2 27.56 -79.88 7.41
CA ILE A 2 28.94 -79.54 7.01
C ILE A 2 29.06 -78.24 6.19
N ARG A 3 29.58 -77.18 6.81
CA ARG A 3 30.89 -76.50 6.55
C ARG A 3 30.86 -75.10 7.19
N ARG A 4 31.91 -74.55 7.81
CA ARG A 4 33.24 -75.01 8.26
C ARG A 4 33.81 -73.85 9.11
N LEU A 5 34.50 -74.17 10.20
CA LEU A 5 35.34 -73.27 10.99
C LEU A 5 36.48 -72.63 10.16
N LYS A 6 37.01 -71.51 10.67
CA LYS A 6 38.44 -71.38 11.01
C LYS A 6 38.69 -70.25 12.02
N ASN A 7 39.11 -70.66 13.22
CA ASN A 7 39.76 -69.84 14.26
C ASN A 7 41.15 -69.35 13.82
N LYS A 8 41.64 -68.33 14.54
CA LYS A 8 43.02 -68.08 15.06
C LYS A 8 43.42 -66.61 14.89
N LEU A 9 44.18 -65.91 15.75
CA LEU A 9 44.64 -66.05 17.14
C LEU A 9 45.51 -64.77 17.38
N PHE A 10 45.39 -64.12 18.54
CA PHE A 10 46.44 -63.41 19.33
C PHE A 10 47.08 -62.07 18.89
N ALA A 11 47.27 -61.25 19.93
CA ALA A 11 48.01 -59.99 20.01
C ALA A 11 49.53 -60.18 19.97
N THR A 12 50.31 -59.12 19.64
CA THR A 12 51.59 -58.69 20.29
C THR A 12 52.14 -57.38 19.67
N LEU A 13 52.31 -56.37 20.53
CA LEU A 13 53.39 -55.37 20.74
C LEU A 13 54.37 -54.90 19.63
N CYS A 14 54.45 -53.55 19.51
CA CYS A 14 55.53 -52.59 19.16
C CYS A 14 56.62 -52.87 18.09
N ILE A 15 56.87 -51.87 17.22
CA ILE A 15 58.17 -51.16 17.02
C ILE A 15 57.95 -49.91 16.12
N THR A 16 58.58 -48.81 16.53
CA THR A 16 58.78 -47.51 15.86
C THR A 16 59.58 -47.57 14.55
N THR A 17 59.22 -46.76 13.55
CA THR A 17 60.18 -45.99 12.73
C THR A 17 59.50 -44.87 11.93
N LEU A 18 60.15 -43.70 11.93
CA LEU A 18 59.87 -42.49 11.15
C LEU A 18 59.80 -42.75 9.64
N THR A 19 58.95 -42.01 8.93
CA THR A 19 59.34 -41.33 7.68
C THR A 19 58.45 -40.11 7.45
N LEU A 20 59.09 -38.96 7.22
CA LEU A 20 58.46 -37.70 6.84
C LEU A 20 57.81 -37.83 5.47
N GLY A 21 56.54 -37.43 5.36
CA GLY A 21 55.86 -37.16 4.10
C GLY A 21 55.04 -35.89 4.26
N ALA A 22 55.40 -34.84 3.52
CA ALA A 22 54.72 -33.56 3.51
C ALA A 22 53.24 -33.75 3.14
N ALA A 23 52.34 -33.56 4.11
CA ALA A 23 50.93 -33.37 3.83
C ALA A 23 50.73 -31.93 3.37
N ALA A 24 50.61 -31.74 2.06
CA ALA A 24 49.97 -30.55 1.53
C ALA A 24 48.54 -30.50 2.10
N ALA A 25 48.29 -29.56 3.01
CA ALA A 25 46.95 -29.31 3.51
C ALA A 25 46.08 -28.94 2.30
N PRO A 26 44.92 -29.60 2.08
CA PRO A 26 43.99 -29.14 1.08
C PRO A 26 43.44 -27.79 1.55
N SER A 27 43.85 -26.73 0.87
CA SER A 27 43.26 -25.41 0.97
C SER A 27 41.77 -25.55 0.64
N ALA A 28 40.93 -25.55 1.67
CA ALA A 28 39.50 -25.38 1.49
C ALA A 28 39.30 -24.00 0.86
N PHE A 29 38.90 -23.97 -0.41
CA PHE A 29 38.31 -22.79 -1.01
C PHE A 29 37.02 -22.50 -0.25
N ASN A 30 37.09 -21.63 0.74
CA ASN A 30 35.92 -20.92 1.23
C ASN A 30 35.45 -20.04 0.07
N SER A 31 34.55 -20.56 -0.77
CA SER A 31 33.66 -19.71 -1.54
C SER A 31 32.77 -19.01 -0.54
N VAL A 32 33.26 -17.88 -0.02
CA VAL A 32 32.41 -16.86 0.57
C VAL A 32 31.50 -16.43 -0.57
N HIS A 33 30.30 -17.00 -0.64
CA HIS A 33 29.22 -16.33 -1.32
C HIS A 33 29.07 -15.00 -0.59
N ALA A 34 29.57 -13.93 -1.22
CA ALA A 34 29.17 -12.60 -0.85
C ALA A 34 27.64 -12.62 -0.88
N ALA A 35 27.01 -12.58 0.29
CA ALA A 35 25.59 -12.29 0.36
C ALA A 35 25.42 -10.97 -0.39
N SER A 36 24.70 -10.98 -1.51
CA SER A 36 24.30 -9.74 -2.16
C SER A 36 23.68 -8.88 -1.07
N ALA A 37 24.19 -7.67 -0.85
CA ALA A 37 23.55 -6.73 0.05
C ALA A 37 22.06 -6.71 -0.30
N ALA A 38 21.19 -6.86 0.71
CA ALA A 38 19.75 -6.79 0.48
C ALA A 38 19.46 -5.50 -0.28
N GLN A 39 18.91 -5.62 -1.49
CA GLN A 39 18.58 -4.44 -2.27
C GLN A 39 17.49 -3.70 -1.50
N THR A 40 17.70 -2.41 -1.32
CA THR A 40 16.73 -1.56 -0.63
C THR A 40 16.03 -0.70 -1.64
N LYS A 41 14.76 -0.42 -1.36
CA LYS A 41 13.91 0.49 -2.14
C LYS A 41 13.52 1.66 -1.28
N THR A 42 13.57 2.86 -1.85
CA THR A 42 13.00 4.05 -1.21
C THR A 42 11.70 4.40 -1.89
N VAL A 43 10.65 4.57 -1.09
CA VAL A 43 9.32 5.02 -1.53
C VAL A 43 8.82 6.14 -0.62
N TYR A 44 7.80 6.86 -1.07
CA TYR A 44 7.14 7.91 -0.32
C TYR A 44 5.69 7.51 -0.09
N VAL A 45 5.17 7.73 1.10
CA VAL A 45 3.81 7.34 1.48
C VAL A 45 3.09 8.53 2.09
N ASP A 46 1.85 8.73 1.70
CA ASP A 46 0.89 9.63 2.33
C ASP A 46 -0.50 8.99 2.39
N VAL A 47 -1.34 9.51 3.29
CA VAL A 47 -2.70 9.02 3.54
C VAL A 47 -3.63 10.22 3.64
N GLU A 48 -4.50 10.37 2.65
CA GLU A 48 -5.34 11.54 2.43
C GLU A 48 -6.82 11.21 2.57
N LYS A 49 -7.58 12.17 3.12
CA LYS A 49 -9.05 12.12 3.21
C LYS A 49 -9.69 13.42 2.73
N ASN A 50 -9.07 14.05 1.73
CA ASN A 50 -9.48 15.35 1.18
C ASN A 50 -10.91 15.37 0.66
N VAL A 51 -11.45 14.19 0.29
CA VAL A 51 -12.85 14.03 -0.10
C VAL A 51 -13.83 14.45 0.99
N LEU A 52 -13.40 14.38 2.25
CA LEU A 52 -14.12 14.83 3.45
C LEU A 52 -13.81 16.31 3.80
N GLY A 53 -13.01 17.01 2.98
CA GLY A 53 -12.59 18.39 3.26
C GLY A 53 -11.64 18.52 4.45
N GLN A 54 -10.96 17.44 4.83
CA GLN A 54 -10.08 17.38 5.99
C GLN A 54 -8.61 17.19 5.60
N ALA A 55 -7.72 17.59 6.52
CA ALA A 55 -6.27 17.37 6.40
C ALA A 55 -5.92 15.88 6.27
N PRO A 56 -4.76 15.54 5.67
CA PRO A 56 -4.30 14.15 5.57
C PRO A 56 -4.09 13.51 6.95
N ILE A 57 -4.37 12.21 7.04
CA ILE A 57 -4.04 11.38 8.20
C ILE A 57 -2.52 11.27 8.34
N LEU A 58 -1.82 11.13 7.22
CA LEU A 58 -0.36 11.11 7.14
C LEU A 58 0.11 12.06 6.04
N GLN A 59 0.81 13.12 6.42
CA GLN A 59 1.58 13.94 5.48
C GLN A 59 2.75 13.13 4.88
N PRO A 60 3.29 13.50 3.70
CA PRO A 60 4.30 12.70 3.01
C PRO A 60 5.50 12.28 3.87
N VAL A 61 5.73 10.97 3.98
CA VAL A 61 6.87 10.35 4.68
C VAL A 61 7.72 9.55 3.71
N LYS A 62 9.04 9.57 3.92
CA LYS A 62 10.01 8.75 3.20
C LYS A 62 10.24 7.43 3.93
N VAL A 63 10.13 6.31 3.21
CA VAL A 63 10.32 4.95 3.73
C VAL A 63 11.40 4.25 2.93
N THR A 64 12.32 3.57 3.62
CA THR A 64 13.33 2.70 3.00
C THR A 64 13.24 1.31 3.62
N LEU A 65 13.08 0.31 2.75
CA LEU A 65 12.83 -1.11 3.08
C LEU A 65 13.61 -2.02 2.13
N SER A 66 13.59 -3.33 2.37
CA SER A 66 14.04 -4.33 1.38
C SER A 66 13.14 -4.26 0.13
N ASP A 67 13.68 -4.45 -1.06
CA ASP A 67 12.88 -4.52 -2.29
C ASP A 67 11.92 -5.72 -2.33
N THR A 68 12.20 -6.75 -1.53
CA THR A 68 11.29 -7.88 -1.29
C THR A 68 10.12 -7.59 -0.36
N ASN A 69 10.11 -6.44 0.34
CA ASN A 69 8.94 -5.99 1.08
C ASN A 69 7.81 -5.58 0.13
N THR A 70 6.62 -5.37 0.68
CA THR A 70 5.43 -5.03 -0.09
C THR A 70 5.00 -3.57 0.09
N ILE A 71 4.07 -3.11 -0.75
CA ILE A 71 3.36 -1.83 -0.58
C ILE A 71 2.69 -1.76 0.80
N ALA A 72 2.10 -2.86 1.28
CA ALA A 72 1.51 -2.95 2.61
C ALA A 72 2.56 -2.77 3.72
N ASP A 73 3.75 -3.36 3.58
CA ASP A 73 4.85 -3.17 4.54
C ASP A 73 5.34 -1.72 4.58
N ALA A 74 5.52 -1.10 3.40
CA ALA A 74 5.90 0.31 3.31
C ALA A 74 4.87 1.23 3.96
N THR A 75 3.58 0.96 3.70
CA THR A 75 2.46 1.70 4.31
C THR A 75 2.46 1.54 5.83
N LYS A 76 2.62 0.30 6.31
CA LYS A 76 2.69 -0.03 7.73
C LYS A 76 3.87 0.66 8.43
N GLN A 77 5.04 0.72 7.79
CA GLN A 77 6.18 1.45 8.32
C GLN A 77 5.94 2.97 8.34
N ALA A 78 5.26 3.52 7.33
CA ALA A 78 4.98 4.95 7.25
C ALA A 78 4.02 5.43 8.35
N VAL A 79 2.92 4.70 8.56
CA VAL A 79 1.90 5.10 9.55
C VAL A 79 2.18 4.58 10.97
N GLY A 80 3.02 3.55 11.10
CA GLY A 80 3.26 2.83 12.35
C GLY A 80 2.36 1.59 12.52
N ASP A 81 2.94 0.54 13.13
CA ASP A 81 2.20 -0.69 13.44
C ASP A 81 1.04 -0.38 14.41
N GLY A 82 -0.16 -0.84 14.09
CA GLY A 82 -1.39 -0.53 14.83
C GLY A 82 -2.10 0.77 14.44
N ASN A 83 -1.64 1.47 13.40
CA ASN A 83 -2.34 2.63 12.82
C ASN A 83 -2.96 2.36 11.44
N VAL A 84 -2.89 1.13 10.94
CA VAL A 84 -3.50 0.68 9.69
C VAL A 84 -4.07 -0.73 9.88
N ASN A 85 -5.28 -0.94 9.39
CA ASN A 85 -5.93 -2.24 9.35
C ASN A 85 -5.70 -2.88 7.98
N ILE A 86 -5.05 -4.03 7.98
CA ILE A 86 -4.71 -4.79 6.78
C ILE A 86 -5.25 -6.21 6.95
N VAL A 87 -6.05 -6.67 5.99
CA VAL A 87 -6.62 -8.02 5.96
C VAL A 87 -6.15 -8.75 4.71
N SER A 88 -6.05 -10.08 4.80
CA SER A 88 -5.82 -10.91 3.62
C SER A 88 -7.11 -11.02 2.80
N SER A 89 -7.01 -10.85 1.49
CA SER A 89 -8.10 -11.06 0.54
C SER A 89 -7.65 -11.93 -0.64
N GLN A 90 -8.59 -12.33 -1.49
CA GLN A 90 -8.27 -13.02 -2.75
C GLN A 90 -7.45 -12.16 -3.73
N TYR A 91 -7.36 -10.84 -3.50
CA TYR A 91 -6.60 -9.89 -4.31
C TYR A 91 -5.29 -9.44 -3.64
N GLY A 92 -4.87 -10.12 -2.56
CA GLY A 92 -3.71 -9.77 -1.75
C GLY A 92 -4.09 -9.00 -0.48
N SER A 93 -3.12 -8.30 0.08
CA SER A 93 -3.28 -7.46 1.27
C SER A 93 -4.20 -6.28 0.95
N TYR A 94 -5.31 -6.21 1.68
CA TYR A 94 -6.36 -5.21 1.52
C TYR A 94 -6.40 -4.30 2.74
N ILE A 95 -6.36 -2.99 2.52
CA ILE A 95 -6.43 -2.00 3.59
C ILE A 95 -7.89 -1.64 3.84
N THR A 96 -8.36 -1.91 5.06
CA THR A 96 -9.75 -1.65 5.45
C THR A 96 -9.90 -0.37 6.25
N GLY A 97 -8.81 0.22 6.75
CA GLY A 97 -8.89 1.46 7.51
C GLY A 97 -7.54 1.99 7.97
N PHE A 98 -7.51 3.30 8.23
CA PHE A 98 -6.40 3.97 8.90
C PHE A 98 -6.88 4.60 10.20
N LYS A 99 -6.01 4.64 11.20
CA LYS A 99 -6.36 5.21 12.50
C LYS A 99 -6.64 6.70 12.35
N ASP A 100 -7.82 7.08 12.79
CA ASP A 100 -8.35 8.43 12.68
C ASP A 100 -9.52 8.58 13.65
N ALA A 101 -9.41 9.51 14.58
CA ALA A 101 -10.39 9.72 15.64
C ALA A 101 -11.29 10.95 15.39
N THR A 102 -11.25 11.53 14.18
CA THR A 102 -12.14 12.64 13.83
C THR A 102 -13.56 12.14 13.54
N ASP A 103 -14.55 13.02 13.66
CA ASP A 103 -15.94 12.72 13.27
C ASP A 103 -16.10 12.77 11.74
N ASN A 104 -15.72 11.68 11.08
CA ASN A 104 -15.75 11.55 9.62
C ASN A 104 -17.19 11.52 9.07
N GLN A 105 -18.15 11.02 9.87
CA GLN A 105 -19.56 11.00 9.51
C GLN A 105 -20.18 12.40 9.49
N ASP A 106 -19.77 13.28 10.41
CA ASP A 106 -20.16 14.68 10.37
C ASP A 106 -19.58 15.37 9.14
N ALA A 107 -18.29 15.21 8.87
CA ALA A 107 -17.64 15.78 7.68
C ALA A 107 -18.27 15.29 6.36
N PHE A 108 -18.71 14.03 6.30
CA PHE A 108 -19.35 13.47 5.12
C PHE A 108 -20.71 14.10 4.78
N LYS A 109 -21.38 14.80 5.72
CA LYS A 109 -22.64 15.51 5.43
C LYS A 109 -22.48 16.56 4.33
N ASP A 110 -21.29 17.16 4.24
CA ASP A 110 -20.93 18.17 3.25
C ASP A 110 -20.16 17.57 2.06
N TYR A 111 -20.26 16.25 1.84
CA TYR A 111 -19.60 15.58 0.73
C TYR A 111 -19.96 16.21 -0.62
N LEU A 112 -18.93 16.77 -1.26
CA LEU A 112 -19.03 17.60 -2.47
C LEU A 112 -19.79 16.93 -3.62
N PHE A 113 -19.66 15.60 -3.77
CA PHE A 113 -20.21 14.86 -4.90
C PHE A 113 -21.49 14.08 -4.57
N THR A 114 -22.15 14.38 -3.44
CA THR A 114 -23.39 13.71 -3.01
C THR A 114 -24.42 13.62 -4.13
N ASN A 115 -24.68 14.71 -4.86
CA ASN A 115 -25.67 14.73 -5.93
C ASN A 115 -25.24 13.89 -7.14
N ASN A 116 -23.95 13.93 -7.50
CA ASN A 116 -23.41 13.12 -8.60
C ASN A 116 -23.54 11.63 -8.27
N LEU A 117 -23.10 11.22 -7.08
CA LEU A 117 -23.14 9.84 -6.66
C LEU A 117 -24.59 9.34 -6.50
N LYS A 118 -25.50 10.15 -5.93
CA LYS A 118 -26.93 9.83 -5.85
C LYS A 118 -27.54 9.61 -7.23
N LYS A 119 -27.23 10.47 -8.20
CA LYS A 119 -27.74 10.33 -9.57
C LYS A 119 -27.25 9.05 -10.24
N LEU A 120 -25.96 8.74 -10.12
CA LEU A 120 -25.35 7.57 -10.76
C LEU A 120 -25.80 6.24 -10.13
N THR A 121 -25.99 6.22 -8.82
CA THR A 121 -26.33 5.01 -8.06
C THR A 121 -27.82 4.88 -7.76
N LYS A 122 -28.64 5.86 -8.16
CA LYS A 122 -30.05 6.00 -7.74
C LYS A 122 -30.21 6.07 -6.21
N GLY A 123 -29.20 6.59 -5.52
CA GLY A 123 -29.17 6.77 -4.07
C GLY A 123 -28.98 5.49 -3.24
N ILE A 124 -28.83 4.31 -3.87
CA ILE A 124 -28.78 3.03 -3.14
C ILE A 124 -27.55 2.90 -2.24
N VAL A 125 -26.45 3.58 -2.56
CA VAL A 125 -25.21 3.50 -1.77
C VAL A 125 -25.33 4.22 -0.43
N PHE A 126 -26.23 5.20 -0.32
CA PHE A 126 -26.48 5.94 0.91
C PHE A 126 -27.52 5.28 1.82
N ARG A 127 -28.10 4.15 1.41
CA ARG A 127 -29.08 3.42 2.21
C ARG A 127 -28.40 2.75 3.40
N LYS A 128 -28.97 2.95 4.58
CA LYS A 128 -28.49 2.34 5.84
C LYS A 128 -29.29 1.11 6.26
N ASP A 129 -30.33 0.77 5.51
CA ASP A 129 -31.27 -0.32 5.78
C ASP A 129 -30.96 -1.60 4.99
N LEU A 130 -29.78 -1.69 4.36
CA LEU A 130 -29.36 -2.84 3.56
C LEU A 130 -28.62 -3.87 4.44
N PRO A 131 -29.16 -5.09 4.67
CA PRO A 131 -28.59 -6.06 5.60
C PRO A 131 -27.15 -6.47 5.29
N HIS A 132 -26.79 -6.53 4.00
CA HIS A 132 -25.46 -6.94 3.54
C HIS A 132 -24.55 -5.77 3.12
N GLN A 133 -24.97 -4.53 3.40
CA GLN A 133 -24.15 -3.33 3.21
C GLN A 133 -24.20 -2.44 4.46
N PRO A 134 -23.75 -2.95 5.62
CA PRO A 134 -23.75 -2.17 6.84
C PRO A 134 -22.76 -1.00 6.71
N ILE A 135 -23.13 0.12 7.32
CA ILE A 135 -22.19 1.21 7.59
C ILE A 135 -21.29 0.78 8.74
N VAL A 136 -19.97 0.83 8.54
CA VAL A 136 -18.98 0.44 9.54
C VAL A 136 -18.44 1.70 10.18
N THR A 137 -18.82 1.97 11.42
CA THR A 137 -18.33 3.14 12.17
C THR A 137 -17.43 2.66 13.31
N ASP A 138 -16.19 3.12 13.32
CA ASP A 138 -15.22 2.90 14.40
C ASP A 138 -14.71 4.26 14.87
N VAL A 139 -14.83 4.54 16.17
CA VAL A 139 -14.41 5.82 16.75
C VAL A 139 -12.90 6.09 16.67
N ASN A 140 -12.09 5.08 16.34
CA ASN A 140 -10.64 5.21 16.25
C ASN A 140 -10.11 5.06 14.82
N TYR A 141 -10.94 4.73 13.84
CA TYR A 141 -10.49 4.45 12.47
C TYR A 141 -11.44 5.06 11.44
N LEU A 142 -10.87 5.67 10.41
CA LEU A 142 -11.58 5.88 9.16
C LEU A 142 -11.56 4.58 8.36
N SER A 143 -12.69 3.87 8.37
CA SER A 143 -12.84 2.51 7.83
C SER A 143 -13.54 2.50 6.47
N GLU A 144 -13.38 1.40 5.74
CA GLU A 144 -14.24 1.10 4.61
C GLU A 144 -15.70 1.06 5.06
N LYS A 145 -16.59 1.49 4.17
CA LYS A 145 -18.03 1.60 4.38
C LYS A 145 -18.47 2.55 5.49
N GLU A 146 -17.61 3.45 5.96
CA GLU A 146 -17.97 4.35 7.04
C GLU A 146 -18.93 5.46 6.60
N CYS A 147 -18.72 6.02 5.41
CA CYS A 147 -19.51 7.14 4.90
C CYS A 147 -20.76 6.68 4.15
N ASP A 148 -20.61 5.66 3.32
CA ASP A 148 -21.66 5.01 2.55
C ASP A 148 -21.30 3.54 2.28
N GLY A 149 -22.18 2.76 1.65
CA GLY A 149 -21.97 1.33 1.46
C GLY A 149 -20.82 0.93 0.51
N ILE A 150 -20.18 1.88 -0.19
CA ILE A 150 -19.07 1.63 -1.13
C ILE A 150 -17.80 2.44 -0.82
N SER A 151 -17.85 3.31 0.19
CA SER A 151 -16.72 4.11 0.63
C SER A 151 -15.55 3.26 1.13
N GLY A 152 -14.32 3.74 0.99
CA GLY A 152 -13.13 3.00 1.41
C GLY A 152 -11.83 3.60 0.91
N TRP A 153 -10.78 2.78 0.94
CA TRP A 153 -9.41 3.21 0.65
C TRP A 153 -8.94 2.70 -0.71
N MET A 154 -8.40 3.61 -1.51
CA MET A 154 -7.70 3.29 -2.75
C MET A 154 -6.31 3.90 -2.71
N PHE A 155 -5.42 3.39 -3.54
CA PHE A 155 -4.11 4.00 -3.71
C PHE A 155 -3.67 4.04 -5.16
N THR A 156 -2.71 4.90 -5.43
CA THR A 156 -1.96 4.95 -6.68
C THR A 156 -0.47 4.86 -6.41
N VAL A 157 0.28 4.36 -7.39
CA VAL A 157 1.74 4.46 -7.43
C VAL A 157 2.09 5.45 -8.53
N ASN A 158 2.74 6.56 -8.19
CA ASN A 158 3.06 7.64 -9.15
C ASN A 158 1.85 8.06 -9.98
N ASN A 159 0.71 8.27 -9.32
CA ASN A 159 -0.56 8.67 -9.93
C ASN A 159 -1.23 7.59 -10.83
N GLU A 160 -0.69 6.37 -10.87
CA GLU A 160 -1.21 5.25 -11.66
C GLU A 160 -1.77 4.11 -10.78
N LEU A 161 -2.75 3.36 -11.31
CA LEU A 161 -3.35 2.21 -10.63
C LEU A 161 -2.66 0.88 -10.97
N ASN A 162 -1.83 0.85 -12.01
CA ASN A 162 -1.30 -0.38 -12.58
C ASN A 162 0.13 -0.25 -13.07
N HIS A 163 0.85 -1.37 -13.03
CA HIS A 163 2.13 -1.61 -13.70
C HIS A 163 1.92 -2.64 -14.81
N ASP A 164 2.26 -2.33 -16.06
CA ASP A 164 2.20 -3.28 -17.19
C ASP A 164 0.89 -4.10 -17.25
N SER A 165 -0.25 -3.40 -17.17
CA SER A 165 -1.63 -3.96 -17.15
C SER A 165 -2.03 -4.74 -15.88
N THR A 166 -1.15 -4.85 -14.89
CA THR A 166 -1.45 -5.48 -13.59
C THR A 166 -1.73 -4.41 -12.56
N TYR A 167 -2.87 -4.49 -11.88
CA TYR A 167 -3.18 -3.57 -10.79
C TYR A 167 -2.20 -3.74 -9.64
N TYR A 168 -1.74 -2.61 -9.11
CA TYR A 168 -1.07 -2.61 -7.83
C TYR A 168 -2.04 -3.07 -6.74
N ASN A 169 -1.56 -3.86 -5.79
CA ASN A 169 -2.28 -4.21 -4.57
C ASN A 169 -1.32 -4.18 -3.38
N GLY A 170 -1.83 -4.33 -2.16
CA GLY A 170 -0.99 -4.26 -0.97
C GLY A 170 0.11 -5.31 -0.92
N SER A 171 -0.02 -6.43 -1.66
CA SER A 171 1.00 -7.49 -1.76
C SER A 171 1.98 -7.30 -2.92
N THR A 172 1.86 -6.25 -3.73
CA THR A 172 2.88 -5.92 -4.74
C THR A 172 4.22 -5.69 -4.03
N ALA A 173 5.25 -6.45 -4.42
CA ALA A 173 6.60 -6.30 -3.92
C ALA A 173 7.24 -4.99 -4.41
N LEU A 174 8.16 -4.44 -3.61
CA LEU A 174 8.80 -3.15 -3.85
C LEU A 174 9.77 -3.18 -5.03
N ASP A 175 10.25 -4.34 -5.45
CA ASP A 175 10.97 -4.56 -6.70
C ASP A 175 10.14 -4.21 -7.94
N ASN A 176 8.82 -4.37 -7.87
CA ASN A 176 7.84 -4.13 -8.94
C ASN A 176 7.22 -2.72 -8.91
N VAL A 177 7.73 -1.83 -8.05
CA VAL A 177 7.42 -0.39 -8.10
C VAL A 177 8.65 0.40 -8.53
N PRO A 178 8.48 1.56 -9.21
CA PRO A 178 9.61 2.42 -9.56
C PRO A 178 10.43 2.87 -8.34
N ASP A 179 11.72 3.14 -8.52
CA ASP A 179 12.52 3.72 -7.42
C ASP A 179 12.08 5.16 -7.13
N GLY A 180 12.03 5.52 -5.85
CA GLY A 180 11.46 6.79 -5.40
C GLY A 180 9.96 6.92 -5.65
N ALA A 181 9.23 5.81 -5.85
CA ALA A 181 7.80 5.86 -6.11
C ALA A 181 7.00 6.46 -4.95
N VAL A 182 5.91 7.13 -5.30
CA VAL A 182 4.91 7.67 -4.37
C VAL A 182 3.73 6.71 -4.30
N ILE A 183 3.48 6.16 -3.12
CA ILE A 183 2.30 5.36 -2.77
C ILE A 183 1.31 6.29 -2.07
N ARG A 184 0.30 6.73 -2.81
CA ARG A 184 -0.67 7.73 -2.34
C ARG A 184 -1.98 7.08 -2.00
N TRP A 185 -2.29 6.95 -0.70
CA TRP A 185 -3.57 6.44 -0.22
C TRP A 185 -4.58 7.57 -0.12
N GLU A 186 -5.77 7.36 -0.67
CA GLU A 186 -6.84 8.36 -0.68
C GLU A 186 -8.16 7.67 -0.28
N PHE A 187 -8.87 8.28 0.68
CA PHE A 187 -10.23 7.88 0.99
C PHE A 187 -11.18 8.31 -0.14
N THR A 188 -12.13 7.46 -0.46
CA THR A 188 -13.10 7.65 -1.53
C THR A 188 -14.48 7.23 -1.06
N ALA A 189 -15.50 7.97 -1.46
CA ALA A 189 -16.91 7.58 -1.35
C ALA A 189 -17.49 7.07 -2.69
N ALA A 190 -16.75 7.16 -3.80
CA ALA A 190 -17.23 6.80 -5.13
C ALA A 190 -16.27 5.86 -5.90
N MET A 191 -15.62 4.92 -5.20
CA MET A 191 -14.65 3.96 -5.76
C MET A 191 -13.60 4.61 -6.69
N GLY A 192 -13.09 5.78 -6.30
CA GLY A 192 -12.07 6.53 -7.00
C GLY A 192 -12.58 7.54 -8.02
N ALA A 193 -13.88 7.53 -8.36
CA ALA A 193 -14.45 8.55 -9.27
C ALA A 193 -14.34 9.97 -8.69
N ASP A 194 -14.43 10.09 -7.36
CA ASP A 194 -14.23 11.29 -6.57
C ASP A 194 -12.77 11.55 -6.18
N MET A 195 -11.85 10.76 -6.73
CA MET A 195 -10.40 11.00 -6.73
C MET A 195 -9.88 11.37 -8.12
N GLY A 196 -10.79 11.58 -9.08
CA GLY A 196 -10.44 11.80 -10.47
C GLY A 196 -9.96 10.55 -11.22
N LEU A 197 -10.21 9.34 -10.70
CA LEU A 197 -9.80 8.07 -11.32
C LEU A 197 -10.91 7.43 -12.13
N ASN A 198 -10.54 6.85 -13.27
CA ASN A 198 -11.40 6.01 -14.10
C ASN A 198 -11.29 4.55 -13.64
N SER A 199 -11.82 4.25 -12.46
CA SER A 199 -11.78 2.93 -11.79
C SER A 199 -13.14 2.39 -11.35
N ALA A 200 -14.15 3.25 -11.28
CA ALA A 200 -15.39 2.93 -10.55
C ALA A 200 -16.36 2.08 -11.38
N TYR A 201 -16.81 0.98 -10.80
CA TYR A 201 -17.96 0.19 -11.26
C TYR A 201 -19.10 0.43 -10.28
N LEU A 202 -19.87 1.50 -10.46
CA LEU A 202 -20.87 1.91 -9.47
C LEU A 202 -22.13 1.03 -9.53
N PRO A 203 -22.74 0.66 -8.39
CA PRO A 203 -23.94 -0.16 -8.39
C PRO A 203 -25.17 0.67 -8.75
N THR A 204 -26.11 0.06 -9.48
CA THR A 204 -27.34 0.75 -9.94
C THR A 204 -28.63 0.07 -9.47
N GLN A 205 -28.49 -1.08 -8.81
CA GLN A 205 -29.59 -1.85 -8.23
C GLN A 205 -29.10 -2.60 -6.98
N VAL A 206 -30.06 -3.11 -6.22
CA VAL A 206 -29.82 -3.92 -5.03
C VAL A 206 -30.71 -5.16 -5.10
N THR A 207 -30.21 -6.31 -4.66
CA THR A 207 -31.00 -7.54 -4.56
C THR A 207 -32.00 -7.46 -3.40
N SER A 208 -32.95 -8.41 -3.33
CA SER A 208 -33.88 -8.52 -2.20
C SER A 208 -33.15 -8.67 -0.85
N ASP A 209 -32.00 -9.33 -0.87
CA ASP A 209 -31.23 -9.64 0.33
C ASP A 209 -30.29 -8.48 0.72
N GLY A 210 -30.23 -7.42 -0.08
CA GLY A 210 -29.43 -6.23 0.21
C GLY A 210 -28.00 -6.25 -0.35
N TYR A 211 -27.71 -7.08 -1.36
CA TYR A 211 -26.43 -7.01 -2.09
C TYR A 211 -26.50 -6.01 -3.24
N TYR A 212 -25.41 -5.28 -3.47
CA TYR A 212 -25.32 -4.44 -4.66
C TYR A 212 -25.22 -5.27 -5.95
N ASN A 213 -25.97 -4.84 -6.96
CA ASN A 213 -25.75 -5.27 -8.34
C ASN A 213 -24.83 -4.24 -9.03
N TRP A 214 -23.57 -4.60 -9.13
CA TRP A 214 -22.51 -3.76 -9.67
C TRP A 214 -22.67 -3.57 -11.18
N ALA A 215 -22.37 -2.36 -11.68
CA ALA A 215 -22.30 -2.15 -13.12
C ALA A 215 -21.20 -3.03 -13.74
N THR A 216 -21.43 -3.51 -14.96
CA THR A 216 -20.41 -4.23 -15.75
C THR A 216 -19.57 -3.30 -16.62
N THR A 217 -19.98 -2.04 -16.74
CA THR A 217 -19.26 -1.00 -17.45
C THR A 217 -18.66 -0.03 -16.46
N LYS A 218 -17.38 0.28 -16.66
CA LYS A 218 -16.63 1.24 -15.85
C LYS A 218 -17.11 2.66 -16.12
N LEU A 219 -17.20 3.49 -15.09
CA LEU A 219 -17.44 4.92 -15.24
C LEU A 219 -16.23 5.56 -15.92
N VAL A 220 -16.41 6.04 -17.15
CA VAL A 220 -15.31 6.60 -17.96
C VAL A 220 -14.97 8.05 -17.63
N ASP A 221 -15.93 8.79 -17.10
CA ASP A 221 -15.79 10.20 -16.75
C ASP A 221 -15.73 10.35 -15.22
N PRO A 222 -14.55 10.52 -14.62
CA PRO A 222 -14.45 10.79 -13.20
C PRO A 222 -15.04 12.17 -12.87
N PHE A 223 -15.28 12.45 -11.59
CA PHE A 223 -15.99 13.66 -11.17
C PHE A 223 -15.20 14.95 -11.40
N PHE A 224 -13.89 14.85 -11.62
CA PHE A 224 -13.01 15.93 -12.03
C PHE A 224 -11.71 15.37 -12.63
N THR A 225 -10.95 16.23 -13.31
CA THR A 225 -9.59 15.91 -13.74
C THR A 225 -8.63 15.99 -12.56
N ARG A 226 -8.08 14.87 -12.11
CA ARG A 226 -7.06 14.87 -11.04
C ARG A 226 -5.75 15.50 -11.52
N ALA A 227 -5.09 16.23 -10.63
CA ALA A 227 -3.70 16.63 -10.79
C ALA A 227 -2.77 15.50 -10.33
N ASP A 228 -1.67 15.31 -11.03
CA ASP A 228 -0.57 14.45 -10.59
C ASP A 228 0.23 15.16 -9.51
N LYS A 229 0.19 14.60 -8.29
CA LYS A 229 0.90 15.12 -7.10
C LYS A 229 2.20 14.37 -6.80
N THR A 230 2.66 13.47 -7.66
CA THR A 230 3.81 12.59 -7.44
C THR A 230 5.07 13.38 -7.06
N THR A 231 5.47 14.36 -7.88
CA THR A 231 6.65 15.19 -7.59
C THR A 231 6.47 16.03 -6.32
N LEU A 232 5.27 16.57 -6.09
CA LEU A 232 4.96 17.36 -4.89
C LEU A 232 5.17 16.51 -3.62
N ILE A 233 4.59 15.31 -3.58
CA ILE A 233 4.64 14.41 -2.42
C ILE A 233 6.07 13.98 -2.13
N ALA A 234 6.82 13.55 -3.15
CA ALA A 234 8.22 13.16 -2.98
C ALA A 234 9.08 14.32 -2.44
N LYS A 235 8.89 15.54 -2.97
CA LYS A 235 9.60 16.73 -2.47
C LYS A 235 9.17 17.10 -1.06
N MET A 236 7.88 17.07 -0.77
CA MET A 236 7.35 17.32 0.58
C MET A 236 7.96 16.36 1.58
N ALA A 237 8.07 15.07 1.27
CA ALA A 237 8.68 14.09 2.18
C ALA A 237 10.15 14.43 2.49
N ASN A 238 10.91 14.88 1.49
CA ASN A 238 12.33 15.24 1.64
C ASN A 238 12.58 16.64 2.20
N HIS A 239 11.58 17.52 2.22
CA HIS A 239 11.75 18.90 2.65
C HIS A 239 12.09 19.00 4.13
N ALA A 240 13.18 19.66 4.50
CA ALA A 240 13.67 19.67 5.88
C ALA A 240 12.77 20.46 6.84
N ASN A 241 12.26 21.62 6.40
CA ASN A 241 11.49 22.51 7.25
C ASN A 241 9.98 22.44 6.93
N LYS A 242 9.25 21.64 7.71
CA LYS A 242 7.81 21.41 7.52
C LYS A 242 6.91 22.58 7.93
N THR A 243 7.48 23.72 8.33
CA THR A 243 6.70 24.90 8.79
C THR A 243 6.99 26.16 7.99
N ASP A 244 7.91 26.11 7.01
CA ASP A 244 8.15 27.25 6.14
C ASP A 244 7.02 27.45 5.13
N THR A 245 7.01 28.64 4.53
CA THR A 245 5.98 29.05 3.56
C THR A 245 5.92 28.12 2.34
N ALA A 246 7.05 27.57 1.89
CA ALA A 246 7.07 26.66 0.76
C ALA A 246 6.34 25.36 1.10
N TYR A 247 6.60 24.80 2.28
CA TYR A 247 5.93 23.60 2.77
C TYR A 247 4.44 23.82 3.01
N THR A 248 4.05 24.93 3.66
CA THR A 248 2.61 25.20 3.90
C THR A 248 1.84 25.42 2.59
N ASN A 249 2.47 26.03 1.59
CA ASN A 249 1.88 26.18 0.25
C ASN A 249 1.74 24.82 -0.44
N ALA A 250 2.74 23.95 -0.32
CA ALA A 250 2.69 22.58 -0.83
C ALA A 250 1.59 21.74 -0.15
N LEU A 251 1.48 21.82 1.19
CA LEU A 251 0.42 21.17 1.95
C LEU A 251 -0.97 21.65 1.51
N THR A 252 -1.13 22.94 1.23
CA THR A 252 -2.39 23.47 0.67
C THR A 252 -2.76 22.79 -0.65
N GLN A 253 -1.77 22.58 -1.55
CA GLN A 253 -2.04 21.90 -2.83
C GLN A 253 -2.26 20.38 -2.64
N LEU A 254 -1.62 19.77 -1.64
CA LEU A 254 -1.88 18.38 -1.26
C LEU A 254 -3.33 18.22 -0.78
N GLU A 255 -3.81 19.08 0.10
CA GLU A 255 -5.17 19.03 0.68
C GLU A 255 -6.27 19.44 -0.32
N THR A 256 -5.92 20.21 -1.35
CA THR A 256 -6.90 20.62 -2.37
C THR A 256 -7.27 19.43 -3.25
N LEU A 257 -8.49 18.90 -3.06
CA LEU A 257 -9.02 17.75 -3.81
C LEU A 257 -8.99 18.00 -5.33
N GLN A 258 -9.51 19.14 -5.77
CA GLN A 258 -9.59 19.53 -7.18
C GLN A 258 -8.47 20.51 -7.55
N ALA A 259 -7.24 20.25 -7.09
CA ALA A 259 -6.09 21.10 -7.39
C ALA A 259 -5.85 21.18 -8.91
N LYS A 260 -5.40 22.35 -9.39
CA LYS A 260 -4.97 22.51 -10.78
C LYS A 260 -3.52 22.09 -10.91
N GLN A 261 -3.17 21.34 -11.97
CA GLN A 261 -1.80 20.86 -12.19
C GLN A 261 -0.76 21.98 -12.08
N LYS A 262 -0.99 23.12 -12.73
CA LYS A 262 -0.08 24.28 -12.66
C LYS A 262 0.23 24.76 -11.23
N ASN A 263 -0.72 24.62 -10.30
CA ASN A 263 -0.52 25.04 -8.91
C ASN A 263 0.27 23.98 -8.14
N VAL A 264 0.01 22.70 -8.41
CA VAL A 264 0.78 21.57 -7.89
C VAL A 264 2.23 21.67 -8.35
N ASP A 265 2.46 21.93 -9.64
CA ASP A 265 3.80 22.08 -10.21
C ASP A 265 4.54 23.28 -9.61
N ALA A 266 3.85 24.42 -9.46
CA ALA A 266 4.44 25.61 -8.86
C ALA A 266 4.82 25.40 -7.39
N ALA A 267 3.95 24.74 -6.61
CA ALA A 267 4.25 24.41 -5.22
C ALA A 267 5.40 23.41 -5.11
N ALA A 268 5.43 22.39 -5.97
CA ALA A 268 6.54 21.44 -6.04
C ALA A 268 7.84 22.15 -6.45
N GLY A 269 7.81 23.13 -7.36
CA GLY A 269 8.98 23.91 -7.76
C GLY A 269 9.57 24.78 -6.64
N ALA A 270 8.76 25.13 -5.63
CA ALA A 270 9.18 25.96 -4.49
C ALA A 270 9.79 25.16 -3.32
N LEU A 271 9.65 23.83 -3.33
CA LEU A 271 10.30 22.88 -2.42
C LEU A 271 11.66 22.45 -2.99
#